data_AF-A0A933J8U3-F1
#
_entry.id   AF-A0A933J8U3-F1
#
_cell.length_a   1.000
_cell.length_b   1.000
_cell.length_c   1.000
_cell.angle_alpha   90.00
_cell.angle_beta   90.00
_cell.angle_gamma   90.00
#
_symmetry.space_group_name_H-M   'P 1'
#
loop_
_entity.id
_entity.type
_entity.pdbx_description
1 polymer ?
#
loop_
_entity_poly.entity_id
_entity_poly.type
_entity_poly.pdbx_seq_one_letter_code
_entity_poly.pdbx_strand_id
1 'polypeptide(L)'
;MARDSLSTNIFALALLGAALCPRAALAGRTIAPGIAYSYSNGYHVVVADLASREVDVRVAMPHAKPADNMVTVARRAMQEDAVVAINANFFGGPINHPCGAARGGGVQYPGIYGEAANCETTMGWARGKGAVFNSAGHEADANFMSQFTELATGGGFLLQNGQPRDWNRTKLEANRACTAIGLSADRRKFIFVVTNSRACTGQGLQQVMAANGASDAIHLDGGGSSKMWLKGTGYVNDVSGERRPSVVIVAKSGGVQAKKCPADCGAAKCAQPAYPPVAQCVGRPCRSGLGAAWTCDVTMTQRVRCANGIVAAQSCAVSCMPDRSGGGDCTKCPSGNGLYCGGTVISGNKGTLYRCANGLLTEVRRCAKGCVRMPAGTNDHCE
;
A
#
# COMPACT_ATOMS: atom_id res chain seq x y z
N MET A 1 -3.59 -37.58 -65.85
CA MET A 1 -4.33 -36.30 -66.00
C MET A 1 -5.68 -36.47 -65.34
N ALA A 2 -6.06 -35.49 -64.50
CA ALA A 2 -7.39 -35.26 -63.93
C ALA A 2 -7.90 -36.31 -62.91
N ARG A 3 -8.65 -35.99 -61.86
CA ARG A 3 -8.94 -34.81 -61.02
C ARG A 3 -10.04 -35.32 -60.07
N ASP A 4 -9.97 -34.95 -58.78
CA ASP A 4 -11.08 -34.72 -57.84
C ASP A 4 -12.07 -35.90 -57.57
N SER A 5 -12.69 -36.12 -56.39
CA SER A 5 -13.04 -35.21 -55.29
C SER A 5 -13.62 -35.98 -54.08
N LEU A 6 -13.53 -35.36 -52.90
CA LEU A 6 -14.45 -35.37 -51.72
C LEU A 6 -14.66 -36.72 -50.97
N SER A 7 -14.68 -36.80 -49.64
CA SER A 7 -15.04 -35.84 -48.58
C SER A 7 -14.52 -36.32 -47.22
N THR A 8 -13.78 -35.49 -46.50
CA THR A 8 -13.30 -35.76 -45.13
C THR A 8 -14.13 -34.94 -44.14
N ASN A 9 -14.82 -35.60 -43.21
CA ASN A 9 -15.58 -34.97 -42.14
C ASN A 9 -14.89 -35.16 -40.77
N ILE A 10 -14.62 -34.02 -40.12
CA ILE A 10 -14.84 -33.71 -38.70
C ILE A 10 -14.04 -34.53 -37.66
N PHE A 11 -13.08 -33.88 -36.99
CA PHE A 11 -13.13 -33.56 -35.54
C PHE A 11 -11.87 -32.76 -35.16
N ALA A 12 -11.98 -31.42 -35.18
CA ALA A 12 -10.99 -30.55 -34.54
C ALA A 12 -11.40 -30.36 -33.08
N LEU A 13 -10.71 -31.06 -32.17
CA LEU A 13 -10.85 -30.88 -30.74
C LEU A 13 -10.16 -29.56 -30.35
N ALA A 14 -10.96 -28.51 -30.12
CA ALA A 14 -10.47 -27.25 -29.58
C ALA A 14 -10.15 -27.43 -28.08
N LEU A 15 -8.86 -27.64 -27.77
CA LEU A 15 -8.34 -27.51 -26.41
C LEU A 15 -8.38 -26.02 -26.01
N LEU A 16 -9.39 -25.64 -25.22
CA LEU A 16 -9.40 -24.39 -24.46
C LEU A 16 -8.26 -24.41 -23.44
N GLY A 17 -7.10 -23.92 -23.85
CA GLY A 17 -6.02 -23.53 -22.93
C GLY A 17 -6.43 -22.27 -22.17
N ALA A 18 -7.07 -22.43 -21.02
CA ALA A 18 -7.14 -21.37 -20.04
C ALA A 18 -5.70 -21.02 -19.61
N ALA A 19 -5.18 -19.89 -20.10
CA ALA A 19 -3.92 -19.32 -19.62
C ALA A 19 -4.13 -18.84 -18.18
N LEU A 20 -4.05 -19.77 -17.23
CA LEU A 20 -3.81 -19.48 -15.82
C LEU A 20 -2.44 -18.82 -15.76
N CYS A 21 -2.42 -17.48 -15.66
CA CYS A 21 -1.20 -16.77 -15.30
C CYS A 21 -0.78 -17.28 -13.91
N PRO A 22 0.33 -18.03 -13.77
CA PRO A 22 0.69 -18.57 -12.48
C PRO A 22 1.06 -17.38 -11.59
N ARG A 23 0.22 -17.10 -10.59
CA ARG A 23 0.61 -16.24 -9.47
C ARG A 23 1.81 -16.96 -8.84
N ALA A 24 3.02 -16.42 -9.04
CA ALA A 24 4.21 -16.96 -8.40
C ALA A 24 3.92 -17.07 -6.90
N ALA A 25 3.96 -18.28 -6.37
CA ALA A 25 3.71 -18.52 -4.95
C ALA A 25 4.67 -17.68 -4.13
N LEU A 26 4.16 -17.01 -3.10
CA LEU A 26 5.00 -16.31 -2.14
C LEU A 26 5.85 -17.35 -1.41
N ALA A 27 7.16 -17.11 -1.28
CA ALA A 27 8.02 -18.00 -0.52
C ALA A 27 7.61 -17.98 0.97
N GLY A 28 7.50 -19.16 1.59
CA GLY A 28 7.19 -19.32 3.01
C GLY A 28 5.78 -19.83 3.32
N ARG A 29 5.45 -19.88 4.62
CA ARG A 29 4.12 -20.28 5.11
C ARG A 29 3.14 -19.13 4.91
N THR A 30 2.03 -19.40 4.23
CA THR A 30 0.93 -18.43 4.12
C THR A 30 0.32 -18.18 5.50
N ILE A 31 0.32 -16.93 5.96
CA ILE A 31 -0.25 -16.53 7.26
C ILE A 31 -1.58 -15.78 7.12
N ALA A 32 -1.87 -15.27 5.92
CA ALA A 32 -3.18 -14.79 5.49
C ALA A 32 -3.21 -14.71 3.95
N PRO A 33 -4.39 -14.61 3.29
CA PRO A 33 -4.46 -14.42 1.83
C PRO A 33 -3.52 -13.32 1.31
N GLY A 34 -2.58 -13.69 0.45
CA GLY A 34 -1.59 -12.76 -0.11
C GLY A 34 -0.50 -12.28 0.86
N ILE A 35 -0.36 -12.88 2.05
CA ILE A 35 0.73 -12.60 2.98
C ILE A 35 1.38 -13.92 3.41
N ALA A 36 2.69 -14.06 3.16
CA ALA A 36 3.49 -15.19 3.57
C ALA A 36 4.60 -14.78 4.53
N TYR A 37 4.98 -15.70 5.40
CA TYR A 37 6.04 -15.56 6.40
C TYR A 37 7.05 -16.70 6.27
N SER A 38 8.33 -16.39 6.42
CA SER A 38 9.41 -17.36 6.51
C SER A 38 10.43 -16.95 7.58
N TYR A 39 11.16 -17.93 8.09
CA TYR A 39 12.29 -17.73 8.98
C TYR A 39 13.43 -18.63 8.57
N SER A 40 14.61 -18.04 8.38
CA SER A 40 15.83 -18.76 8.08
C SER A 40 17.04 -17.91 8.46
N ASN A 41 18.11 -18.52 8.97
CA ASN A 41 19.40 -17.87 9.25
C ASN A 41 19.29 -16.59 10.11
N GLY A 42 18.32 -16.53 11.03
CA GLY A 42 18.11 -15.36 11.89
C GLY A 42 17.35 -14.21 11.25
N TYR A 43 16.74 -14.40 10.07
CA TYR A 43 15.90 -13.42 9.38
C TYR A 43 14.43 -13.85 9.43
N HIS A 44 13.58 -13.02 10.01
CA HIS A 44 12.13 -13.10 9.89
C HIS A 44 11.72 -12.29 8.67
N VAL A 45 11.14 -12.95 7.68
CA VAL A 45 10.74 -12.31 6.42
C VAL A 45 9.24 -12.45 6.23
N VAL A 46 8.59 -11.34 5.88
CA VAL A 46 7.21 -11.35 5.41
C VAL A 46 7.17 -10.77 4.01
N VAL A 47 6.43 -11.44 3.12
CA VAL A 47 6.17 -10.95 1.76
C VAL A 47 4.67 -10.77 1.58
N ALA A 48 4.26 -9.58 1.15
CA ALA A 48 2.87 -9.19 0.94
C ALA A 48 2.61 -8.89 -0.56
N ASP A 49 1.58 -9.50 -1.14
CA ASP A 49 1.16 -9.34 -2.54
C ASP A 49 0.33 -8.06 -2.73
N LEU A 50 1.00 -6.93 -3.01
CA LEU A 50 0.36 -5.65 -3.32
C LEU A 50 -0.47 -5.65 -4.62
N ALA A 51 -0.32 -6.68 -5.47
CA ALA A 51 -1.21 -6.83 -6.61
C ALA A 51 -2.61 -7.27 -6.20
N SER A 52 -2.71 -7.95 -5.05
CA SER A 52 -3.99 -8.27 -4.46
C SER A 52 -4.68 -6.99 -3.96
N ARG A 53 -5.97 -6.85 -4.27
CA ARG A 53 -6.79 -5.81 -3.63
C ARG A 53 -7.06 -6.12 -2.16
N GLU A 54 -6.87 -7.38 -1.77
CA GLU A 54 -7.02 -7.87 -0.41
C GLU A 54 -5.79 -7.62 0.47
N VAL A 55 -4.72 -7.05 -0.06
CA VAL A 55 -3.53 -6.75 0.74
C VAL A 55 -3.36 -5.24 0.78
N ASP A 56 -3.14 -4.74 1.99
CA ASP A 56 -2.89 -3.34 2.26
C ASP A 56 -1.69 -3.23 3.21
N VAL A 57 -0.72 -2.39 2.84
CA VAL A 57 0.47 -2.12 3.66
C VAL A 57 0.46 -0.64 4.00
N ARG A 58 0.37 -0.31 5.28
CA ARG A 58 0.14 1.05 5.79
C ARG A 58 1.17 1.45 6.82
N VAL A 59 1.49 2.74 6.83
CA VAL A 59 2.19 3.40 7.92
C VAL A 59 1.15 3.90 8.91
N ALA A 60 1.28 3.53 10.17
CA ALA A 60 0.40 3.98 11.24
C ALA A 60 1.19 4.68 12.33
N MET A 61 0.64 5.78 12.84
CA MET A 61 1.10 6.31 14.12
C MET A 61 0.49 5.50 15.27
N PRO A 62 1.29 5.16 16.29
CA PRO A 62 0.79 4.56 17.51
C PRO A 62 0.01 5.54 18.40
N HIS A 63 -0.03 6.84 18.06
CA HIS A 63 -0.72 7.89 18.83
C HIS A 63 -1.30 9.01 17.96
N ALA A 64 -2.26 9.76 18.51
CA ALA A 64 -2.87 10.92 17.84
C ALA A 64 -2.05 12.21 17.97
N LYS A 65 -1.17 12.31 18.98
CA LYS A 65 -0.30 13.47 19.23
C LYS A 65 1.11 12.98 19.59
N PRO A 66 2.19 13.64 19.13
CA PRO A 66 3.58 13.23 19.38
C PRO A 66 3.95 13.01 20.86
N ALA A 67 3.30 13.70 21.81
CA ALA A 67 3.69 13.69 23.22
C ALA A 67 3.01 12.64 24.11
N ASP A 68 1.87 12.07 23.71
CA ASP A 68 1.04 11.27 24.63
C ASP A 68 0.67 9.90 24.04
N ASN A 69 0.84 8.84 24.85
CA ASN A 69 0.33 7.49 24.60
C ASN A 69 0.96 6.73 23.41
N MET A 70 2.28 6.76 23.25
CA MET A 70 2.95 5.75 22.41
C MET A 70 2.56 4.35 22.87
N VAL A 71 2.33 3.44 21.92
CA VAL A 71 1.98 2.04 22.18
C VAL A 71 3.00 1.11 21.53
N THR A 72 3.00 -0.15 21.96
CA THR A 72 3.85 -1.20 21.37
C THR A 72 3.43 -1.52 19.93
N VAL A 73 4.33 -2.16 19.17
CA VAL A 73 4.04 -2.62 17.80
C VAL A 73 2.82 -3.54 17.80
N ALA A 74 2.76 -4.50 18.73
CA ALA A 74 1.64 -5.42 18.89
C ALA A 74 0.32 -4.69 19.19
N ARG A 75 0.33 -3.74 20.13
CA ARG A 75 -0.90 -2.99 20.47
C ARG A 75 -1.40 -2.22 19.27
N ARG A 76 -0.51 -1.59 18.48
CA ARG A 76 -0.95 -0.91 17.26
C ARG A 76 -1.43 -1.88 16.19
N ALA A 77 -0.75 -3.02 16.03
CA ALA A 77 -1.18 -4.07 15.11
C ALA A 77 -2.62 -4.53 15.38
N MET A 78 -2.96 -4.74 16.66
CA MET A 78 -4.31 -5.11 17.08
C MET A 78 -5.34 -4.00 16.80
N GLN A 79 -5.01 -2.74 17.08
CA GLN A 79 -5.88 -1.60 16.78
C GLN A 79 -6.12 -1.42 15.27
N GLU A 80 -5.15 -1.79 14.45
CA GLU A 80 -5.22 -1.75 13.00
C GLU A 80 -5.89 -2.97 12.39
N ASP A 81 -6.18 -4.01 13.18
CA ASP A 81 -6.57 -5.34 12.69
C ASP A 81 -5.57 -5.89 11.65
N ALA A 82 -4.29 -5.73 11.95
CA ALA A 82 -3.19 -6.14 11.10
C ALA A 82 -2.92 -7.65 11.21
N VAL A 83 -2.41 -8.23 10.12
CA VAL A 83 -1.84 -9.58 10.10
C VAL A 83 -0.38 -9.54 10.54
N VAL A 84 0.35 -8.50 10.13
CA VAL A 84 1.76 -8.28 10.46
C VAL A 84 1.97 -6.84 10.85
N ALA A 85 2.86 -6.59 11.80
CA ALA A 85 3.34 -5.25 12.11
C ALA A 85 4.84 -5.26 12.43
N ILE A 86 5.53 -4.18 12.01
CA ILE A 86 6.91 -3.91 12.37
C ILE A 86 7.07 -2.46 12.87
N ASN A 87 8.14 -2.18 13.62
CA ASN A 87 8.59 -0.81 13.85
C ASN A 87 9.05 -0.15 12.55
N ALA A 88 9.20 1.17 12.56
CA ALA A 88 9.60 1.92 11.37
C ALA A 88 10.70 2.95 11.67
N ASN A 89 10.39 4.24 11.55
CA ASN A 89 11.34 5.33 11.66
C ASN A 89 12.12 5.32 12.98
N PHE A 90 13.33 5.87 12.94
CA PHE A 90 14.02 6.33 14.15
C PHE A 90 13.21 7.42 14.83
N PHE A 91 13.47 7.67 16.11
CA PHE A 91 12.79 8.69 16.88
C PHE A 91 13.61 9.13 18.08
N GLY A 92 13.39 10.36 18.52
CA GLY A 92 14.15 10.99 19.59
C GLY A 92 13.58 12.33 20.04
N GLY A 93 14.36 13.03 20.87
CA GLY A 93 13.98 14.30 21.46
C GLY A 93 12.98 14.18 22.63
N PRO A 94 12.63 15.31 23.27
CA PRO A 94 11.77 15.33 24.47
C PRO A 94 10.34 14.82 24.23
N ILE A 95 9.93 14.71 22.97
CA ILE A 95 8.54 14.42 22.55
C ILE A 95 8.48 13.19 21.60
N ASN A 96 9.55 12.38 21.49
CA ASN A 96 9.59 11.15 20.65
C ASN A 96 9.11 11.36 19.19
N HIS A 97 9.52 12.46 18.56
CA HIS A 97 9.15 12.74 17.17
C HIS A 97 9.80 11.72 16.21
N PRO A 98 9.12 11.36 15.11
CA PRO A 98 9.75 10.59 14.06
C PRO A 98 10.90 11.37 13.43
N CYS A 99 12.03 10.71 13.30
CA CYS A 99 13.16 11.14 12.50
C CYS A 99 12.81 10.87 11.02
N GLY A 100 12.82 11.92 10.20
CA GLY A 100 12.39 11.86 8.80
C GLY A 100 10.88 11.87 8.58
N ALA A 101 10.47 11.61 7.34
CA ALA A 101 9.08 11.61 6.90
C ALA A 101 8.30 10.38 7.39
N ALA A 102 7.04 10.60 7.76
CA ALA A 102 6.08 9.55 8.03
C ALA A 102 4.71 9.98 7.49
N ARG A 103 4.10 9.12 6.68
CA ARG A 103 2.81 9.42 6.04
C ARG A 103 2.00 8.14 5.97
N GLY A 104 0.77 8.19 6.43
CA GLY A 104 -0.18 7.09 6.35
C GLY A 104 -1.43 7.49 5.58
N GLY A 105 -1.84 6.67 4.61
CA GLY A 105 -2.95 6.90 3.69
C GLY A 105 -3.17 8.32 3.20
N GLY A 106 -2.08 8.95 2.81
CA GLY A 106 -2.14 10.28 2.22
C GLY A 106 -2.17 11.41 3.25
N VAL A 107 -2.03 11.12 4.54
CA VAL A 107 -1.92 12.12 5.59
C VAL A 107 -0.48 12.15 6.10
N GLN A 108 0.16 13.31 5.96
CA GLN A 108 1.46 13.57 6.55
C GLN A 108 1.31 13.59 8.07
N TYR A 109 2.16 12.85 8.77
CA TYR A 109 2.16 12.88 10.23
C TYR A 109 2.90 14.13 10.74
N PRO A 110 2.46 14.73 11.86
CA PRO A 110 3.05 15.96 12.37
C PRO A 110 4.42 15.70 12.99
N GLY A 111 5.28 16.72 12.96
CA GLY A 111 6.60 16.66 13.60
C GLY A 111 7.58 15.70 12.92
N ILE A 112 7.42 15.48 11.61
CA ILE A 112 8.47 14.90 10.76
C ILE A 112 9.73 15.76 10.87
N TYR A 113 10.90 15.12 10.86
CA TYR A 113 12.19 15.80 11.06
C TYR A 113 12.32 16.55 12.39
N GLY A 114 11.59 16.13 13.43
CA GLY A 114 11.77 16.66 14.78
C GLY A 114 13.15 16.38 15.39
N GLU A 115 13.98 15.58 14.73
CA GLU A 115 15.38 15.30 15.05
C GLU A 115 16.25 15.63 13.83
N ALA A 116 17.31 16.42 14.02
CA ALA A 116 18.18 16.95 12.96
C ALA A 116 19.19 15.93 12.37
N ALA A 117 19.00 14.63 12.59
CA ALA A 117 19.98 13.62 12.19
C ALA A 117 19.52 12.87 10.94
N ASN A 118 20.42 12.69 9.95
CA ASN A 118 20.59 11.72 8.84
C ASN A 118 19.45 10.73 8.42
N CYS A 119 18.20 10.92 8.82
CA CYS A 119 17.03 10.12 8.48
C CYS A 119 16.40 10.73 7.24
N GLU A 120 17.12 10.59 6.14
CA GLU A 120 16.76 11.22 4.86
C GLU A 120 16.22 10.19 3.87
N THR A 121 16.66 8.93 4.03
CA THR A 121 16.36 7.86 3.08
C THR A 121 14.96 7.34 3.31
N THR A 122 14.05 7.71 2.42
CA THR A 122 12.63 7.44 2.52
C THR A 122 12.19 6.48 1.45
N MET A 123 11.42 5.48 1.86
CA MET A 123 10.66 4.66 0.94
C MET A 123 9.22 5.17 0.92
N GLY A 124 8.77 5.55 -0.27
CA GLY A 124 7.38 5.88 -0.53
C GLY A 124 6.70 4.81 -1.35
N TRP A 125 5.46 4.48 -1.01
CA TRP A 125 4.66 3.54 -1.78
C TRP A 125 3.18 3.91 -1.86
N ALA A 126 2.57 3.44 -2.93
CA ALA A 126 1.15 3.40 -3.18
C ALA A 126 0.87 2.18 -4.07
N ARG A 127 -0.41 1.87 -4.34
CA ARG A 127 -0.75 0.75 -5.22
C ARG A 127 -0.13 0.94 -6.61
N GLY A 128 0.75 0.02 -7.01
CA GLY A 128 1.43 0.05 -8.31
C GLY A 128 2.50 1.14 -8.46
N LYS A 129 2.88 1.82 -7.38
CA LYS A 129 3.90 2.87 -7.39
C LYS A 129 4.79 2.76 -6.16
N GLY A 130 6.08 2.98 -6.34
CA GLY A 130 6.99 3.08 -5.22
C GLY A 130 8.37 3.55 -5.65
N ALA A 131 9.06 4.20 -4.73
CA ALA A 131 10.41 4.71 -4.93
C ALA A 131 11.13 4.84 -3.60
N VAL A 132 12.46 4.83 -3.67
CA VAL A 132 13.33 5.27 -2.58
C VAL A 132 13.99 6.59 -2.99
N PHE A 133 13.96 7.57 -2.10
CA PHE A 133 14.43 8.93 -2.36
C PHE A 133 14.94 9.58 -1.07
N ASN A 134 15.64 10.70 -1.22
CA ASN A 134 15.93 11.60 -0.12
C ASN A 134 14.70 12.50 0.09
N SER A 135 14.07 12.46 1.27
CA SER A 135 12.93 13.34 1.58
C SER A 135 13.30 14.64 2.29
N ALA A 136 14.58 14.83 2.65
CA ALA A 136 15.02 16.04 3.34
C ALA A 136 14.94 17.24 2.41
N GLY A 137 14.45 18.37 2.92
CA GLY A 137 14.18 19.58 2.13
C GLY A 137 12.90 19.52 1.28
N HIS A 138 12.19 18.38 1.26
CA HIS A 138 10.92 18.21 0.55
C HIS A 138 9.70 18.14 1.49
N GLU A 139 9.88 18.46 2.77
CA GLU A 139 8.84 18.33 3.82
C GLU A 139 7.62 19.22 3.54
N ALA A 140 7.87 20.40 2.98
CA ALA A 140 6.85 21.37 2.60
C ALA A 140 6.37 21.22 1.14
N ASP A 141 6.99 20.35 0.34
CA ASP A 141 6.60 20.13 -1.05
C ASP A 141 5.42 19.15 -1.12
N ALA A 142 4.21 19.70 -1.12
CA ALA A 142 2.99 18.93 -1.21
C ALA A 142 2.91 18.09 -2.51
N ASN A 143 3.51 18.52 -3.62
CA ASN A 143 3.49 17.77 -4.86
C ASN A 143 4.39 16.54 -4.76
N PHE A 144 5.55 16.68 -4.13
CA PHE A 144 6.46 15.57 -3.87
C PHE A 144 5.85 14.57 -2.87
N MET A 145 5.33 15.06 -1.74
CA MET A 145 4.82 14.19 -0.67
C MET A 145 3.48 13.50 -1.02
N SER A 146 2.65 14.10 -1.89
CA SER A 146 1.37 13.50 -2.32
C SER A 146 1.52 12.37 -3.35
N GLN A 147 2.72 12.15 -3.89
CA GLN A 147 2.98 11.09 -4.86
C GLN A 147 2.78 9.68 -4.32
N PHE A 148 2.83 9.53 -2.99
CA PHE A 148 2.74 8.27 -2.29
C PHE A 148 1.68 8.38 -1.18
N THR A 149 0.94 7.31 -0.97
CA THR A 149 -0.02 7.23 0.14
C THR A 149 0.68 6.93 1.45
N GLU A 150 1.81 6.24 1.37
CA GLU A 150 2.57 5.78 2.53
C GLU A 150 4.03 6.20 2.39
N LEU A 151 4.62 6.71 3.48
CA LEU A 151 6.04 7.07 3.56
C LEU A 151 6.59 6.60 4.90
N ALA A 152 7.75 5.95 4.86
CA ALA A 152 8.56 5.66 6.05
C ALA A 152 10.02 5.98 5.77
N THR A 153 10.68 6.59 6.75
CA THR A 153 12.06 7.03 6.64
C THR A 153 12.96 6.22 7.53
N GLY A 154 14.09 5.81 6.96
CA GLY A 154 15.06 4.95 7.58
C GLY A 154 16.46 5.56 7.60
N GLY A 155 17.42 4.72 7.96
CA GLY A 155 18.81 5.09 8.15
C GLY A 155 19.65 5.04 6.87
N GLY A 156 19.15 4.43 5.78
CA GLY A 156 19.92 4.39 4.54
C GLY A 156 19.50 3.31 3.55
N PHE A 157 20.11 3.39 2.37
CA PHE A 157 19.83 2.53 1.23
C PHE A 157 20.41 1.14 1.43
N LEU A 158 19.63 0.12 1.08
CA LEU A 158 20.11 -1.25 0.93
C LEU A 158 20.20 -1.60 -0.56
N LEU A 159 19.08 -1.44 -1.27
CA LEU A 159 18.96 -1.68 -2.70
C LEU A 159 18.30 -0.48 -3.38
N GLN A 160 18.72 -0.18 -4.60
CA GLN A 160 18.04 0.78 -5.48
C GLN A 160 18.09 0.26 -6.92
N ASN A 161 16.94 0.16 -7.58
CA ASN A 161 16.82 -0.38 -8.93
C ASN A 161 17.49 -1.76 -9.12
N GLY A 162 17.38 -2.62 -8.11
CA GLY A 162 17.94 -3.98 -8.09
C GLY A 162 19.43 -4.04 -7.76
N GLN A 163 20.10 -2.90 -7.54
CA GLN A 163 21.52 -2.84 -7.25
C GLN A 163 21.78 -2.56 -5.77
N PRO A 164 22.75 -3.25 -5.14
CA PRO A 164 23.26 -2.87 -3.83
C PRO A 164 23.72 -1.42 -3.80
N ARG A 165 23.41 -0.72 -2.71
CA ARG A 165 23.88 0.63 -2.44
C ARG A 165 24.73 0.65 -1.19
N ASP A 166 25.66 1.59 -1.12
CA ASP A 166 26.49 1.75 0.07
C ASP A 166 25.60 2.09 1.28
N TRP A 167 25.77 1.30 2.34
CA TRP A 167 25.06 1.45 3.60
C TRP A 167 25.86 2.30 4.59
N ASN A 168 27.01 2.90 4.23
CA ASN A 168 27.88 3.70 5.12
C ASN A 168 27.23 4.94 5.79
N ARG A 169 25.93 5.16 5.62
CA ARG A 169 25.14 6.16 6.38
C ARG A 169 24.03 5.56 7.25
N THR A 170 23.83 4.25 7.17
CA THR A 170 22.90 3.52 8.02
C THR A 170 23.45 3.43 9.43
N LYS A 171 22.60 3.72 10.43
CA LYS A 171 22.81 3.32 11.83
C LYS A 171 22.69 1.79 11.99
N LEU A 172 23.41 1.03 11.15
CA LEU A 172 23.55 -0.41 11.25
C LEU A 172 24.58 -0.68 12.35
N GLU A 173 24.08 -1.04 13.52
CA GLU A 173 24.91 -1.30 14.67
C GLU A 173 25.19 -2.80 14.79
N ALA A 174 26.46 -3.17 14.89
CA ALA A 174 26.84 -4.56 15.10
C ALA A 174 26.19 -5.13 16.38
N ASN A 175 25.87 -6.43 16.36
CA ASN A 175 25.25 -7.15 17.47
C ASN A 175 23.89 -6.60 17.92
N ARG A 176 23.15 -5.96 17.00
CA ARG A 176 21.82 -5.41 17.25
C ARG A 176 20.85 -5.88 16.17
N ALA A 177 19.60 -6.12 16.55
CA ALA A 177 18.58 -6.57 15.61
C ALA A 177 18.27 -5.45 14.61
N CYS A 178 17.99 -5.79 13.36
CA CYS A 178 17.71 -4.78 12.33
C CYS A 178 16.35 -4.97 11.70
N THR A 179 15.82 -3.88 11.18
CA THR A 179 14.52 -3.83 10.52
C THR A 179 14.71 -3.23 9.14
N ALA A 180 14.10 -3.82 8.12
CA ALA A 180 14.18 -3.35 6.75
C ALA A 180 12.88 -3.57 6.00
N ILE A 181 12.66 -2.73 4.98
CA ILE A 181 11.51 -2.84 4.06
C ILE A 181 11.95 -2.73 2.61
N GLY A 182 11.16 -3.31 1.72
CA GLY A 182 11.48 -3.39 0.30
C GLY A 182 10.28 -3.52 -0.61
N LEU A 183 10.51 -3.17 -1.87
CA LEU A 183 9.56 -3.28 -2.97
C LEU A 183 10.17 -4.05 -4.13
N SER A 184 9.38 -4.90 -4.78
CA SER A 184 9.78 -5.49 -6.06
C SER A 184 9.85 -4.46 -7.18
N ALA A 185 10.57 -4.78 -8.25
CA ALA A 185 10.73 -3.90 -9.43
C ALA A 185 9.38 -3.52 -10.06
N ASP A 186 8.44 -4.47 -10.12
CA ASP A 186 7.08 -4.26 -10.63
C ASP A 186 6.13 -3.57 -9.62
N ARG A 187 6.61 -3.25 -8.41
CA ARG A 187 5.85 -2.63 -7.31
C ARG A 187 4.66 -3.47 -6.84
N ARG A 188 4.69 -4.79 -7.08
CA ARG A 188 3.61 -5.73 -6.72
C ARG A 188 3.89 -6.54 -5.47
N LYS A 189 5.10 -6.52 -4.92
CA LYS A 189 5.46 -7.17 -3.65
C LYS A 189 6.01 -6.15 -2.67
N PHE A 190 5.55 -6.23 -1.43
CA PHE A 190 6.17 -5.55 -0.29
C PHE A 190 6.85 -6.58 0.59
N ILE A 191 8.07 -6.28 1.03
CA ILE A 191 8.92 -7.19 1.79
C ILE A 191 9.26 -6.53 3.11
N PHE A 192 9.04 -7.25 4.21
CA PHE A 192 9.45 -6.86 5.56
C PHE A 192 10.54 -7.82 6.01
N VAL A 193 11.59 -7.29 6.62
CA VAL A 193 12.63 -8.09 7.26
C VAL A 193 12.88 -7.57 8.66
N VAL A 194 12.86 -8.47 9.64
CA VAL A 194 13.35 -8.20 11.00
C VAL A 194 14.34 -9.30 11.37
N THR A 195 15.49 -8.94 11.91
CA THR A 195 16.56 -9.90 12.23
C THR A 195 16.63 -10.17 13.73
N ASN A 196 17.21 -11.31 14.10
CA ASN A 196 17.86 -11.45 15.40
C ASN A 196 19.17 -10.65 15.41
N SER A 197 19.70 -10.34 16.60
CA SER A 197 20.83 -9.42 16.78
C SER A 197 22.13 -9.83 16.07
N ARG A 198 22.38 -11.14 15.95
CA ARG A 198 23.58 -11.67 15.29
C ARG A 198 23.49 -11.68 13.75
N ALA A 199 22.30 -11.55 13.19
CA ALA A 199 22.06 -11.62 11.75
C ALA A 199 22.05 -10.24 11.05
N CYS A 200 22.13 -9.15 11.81
CA CYS A 200 22.15 -7.83 11.19
C CYS A 200 23.52 -7.51 10.58
N THR A 201 23.62 -7.58 9.26
CA THR A 201 24.73 -7.04 8.47
C THR A 201 24.18 -6.34 7.24
N GLY A 202 24.85 -5.28 6.75
CA GLY A 202 24.42 -4.58 5.53
C GLY A 202 24.33 -5.51 4.33
N GLN A 203 25.39 -6.31 4.10
CA GLN A 203 25.43 -7.31 3.03
C GLN A 203 24.37 -8.41 3.20
N GLY A 204 24.18 -8.94 4.42
CA GLY A 204 23.17 -9.96 4.69
C GLY A 204 21.75 -9.46 4.46
N LEU A 205 21.45 -8.23 4.88
CA LEU A 205 20.18 -7.57 4.59
C LEU A 205 19.99 -7.40 3.07
N GLN A 206 20.99 -6.91 2.33
CA GLN A 206 20.90 -6.79 0.87
C GLN A 206 20.60 -8.13 0.19
N GLN A 207 21.32 -9.20 0.61
CA GLN A 207 21.13 -10.54 0.07
C GLN A 207 19.72 -11.08 0.36
N VAL A 208 19.24 -10.97 1.60
CA VAL A 208 17.90 -11.45 1.98
C VAL A 208 16.81 -10.65 1.27
N MET A 209 16.97 -9.32 1.15
CA MET A 209 16.02 -8.48 0.43
C MET A 209 15.96 -8.86 -1.05
N ALA A 210 17.12 -8.99 -1.72
CA ALA A 210 17.20 -9.37 -3.13
C ALA A 210 16.66 -10.79 -3.37
N ALA A 211 16.98 -11.76 -2.50
CA ALA A 211 16.48 -13.13 -2.60
C ALA A 211 14.96 -13.24 -2.47
N ASN A 212 14.32 -12.29 -1.77
CA ASN A 212 12.86 -12.20 -1.67
C ASN A 212 12.23 -11.31 -2.76
N GLY A 213 13.04 -10.84 -3.71
CA GLY A 213 12.60 -10.10 -4.90
C GLY A 213 12.53 -8.59 -4.74
N ALA A 214 13.17 -8.01 -3.72
CA ALA A 214 13.27 -6.56 -3.59
C ALA A 214 14.19 -5.99 -4.69
N SER A 215 13.72 -4.93 -5.34
CA SER A 215 14.51 -4.08 -6.23
C SER A 215 14.95 -2.80 -5.51
N ASP A 216 14.07 -2.25 -4.67
CA ASP A 216 14.39 -1.13 -3.79
C ASP A 216 14.20 -1.56 -2.34
N ALA A 217 15.13 -1.16 -1.47
CA ALA A 217 15.12 -1.54 -0.06
C ALA A 217 15.83 -0.51 0.80
N ILE A 218 15.32 -0.28 2.01
CA ILE A 218 15.91 0.62 3.01
C ILE A 218 15.98 -0.06 4.38
N HIS A 219 16.96 0.35 5.19
CA HIS A 219 17.08 -0.02 6.60
C HIS A 219 16.32 0.98 7.48
N LEU A 220 15.58 0.50 8.47
CA LEU A 220 14.74 1.26 9.41
C LEU A 220 15.36 1.30 10.82
N ASP A 221 14.61 1.69 11.85
CA ASP A 221 15.12 1.67 13.24
C ASP A 221 15.45 0.24 13.70
N GLY A 222 16.57 0.13 14.39
CA GLY A 222 17.21 -1.13 14.79
C GLY A 222 17.24 -1.36 16.31
N GLY A 223 18.12 -2.25 16.76
CA GLY A 223 18.34 -2.58 18.16
C GLY A 223 17.07 -3.05 18.87
N GLY A 224 16.84 -2.54 20.09
CA GLY A 224 15.66 -2.87 20.90
C GLY A 224 14.32 -2.48 20.24
N SER A 225 14.34 -1.56 19.27
CA SER A 225 13.15 -1.18 18.51
C SER A 225 12.71 -2.23 17.50
N SER A 226 13.64 -3.08 17.02
CA SER A 226 13.36 -4.11 16.02
C SER A 226 12.33 -5.11 16.54
N LYS A 227 11.15 -5.11 15.93
CA LYS A 227 10.02 -5.96 16.32
C LYS A 227 9.25 -6.38 15.08
N MET A 228 8.90 -7.66 14.99
CA MET A 228 7.90 -8.19 14.08
C MET A 228 6.85 -8.93 14.89
N TRP A 229 5.61 -8.47 14.78
CA TRP A 229 4.44 -9.10 15.38
C TRP A 229 3.58 -9.73 14.29
N LEU A 230 3.10 -10.96 14.52
CA LEU A 230 2.16 -11.65 13.63
C LEU A 230 0.86 -11.99 14.38
N LYS A 231 -0.28 -11.80 13.72
CA LYS A 231 -1.60 -12.13 14.27
C LYS A 231 -1.68 -13.61 14.62
N GLY A 232 -2.19 -13.89 15.83
CA GLY A 232 -2.30 -15.26 16.36
C GLY A 232 -0.98 -15.91 16.79
N THR A 233 0.18 -15.27 16.57
CA THR A 233 1.49 -15.79 17.01
C THR A 233 2.13 -14.89 18.06
N GLY A 234 1.96 -13.56 17.96
CA GLY A 234 2.68 -12.61 18.81
C GLY A 234 3.98 -12.14 18.15
N TYR A 235 4.93 -11.70 18.97
CA TYR A 235 6.27 -11.34 18.49
C TYR A 235 7.04 -12.58 18.07
N VAL A 236 7.68 -12.52 16.91
CA VAL A 236 8.46 -13.65 16.37
C VAL A 236 9.96 -13.48 16.56
N ASN A 237 10.44 -12.27 16.83
CA ASN A 237 11.84 -11.98 17.14
C ASN A 237 11.99 -11.53 18.61
N ASP A 238 13.24 -11.36 19.06
CA ASP A 238 13.54 -10.97 20.45
C ASP A 238 12.84 -9.66 20.87
N VAL A 239 12.12 -9.73 21.98
CA VAL A 239 11.34 -8.64 22.58
C VAL A 239 12.07 -7.92 23.71
N SER A 240 13.26 -8.38 24.09
CA SER A 240 14.05 -7.73 25.13
C SER A 240 14.29 -6.25 24.79
N GLY A 241 14.01 -5.38 25.77
CA GLY A 241 14.13 -3.93 25.59
C GLY A 241 13.16 -3.32 24.56
N GLU A 242 11.95 -3.89 24.38
CA GLU A 242 10.94 -3.32 23.49
C GLU A 242 10.70 -1.84 23.79
N ARG A 243 10.96 -1.01 22.77
CA ARG A 243 10.59 0.40 22.77
C ARG A 243 9.24 0.57 22.09
N ARG A 244 8.46 1.53 22.56
CA ARG A 244 7.27 2.00 21.86
C ARG A 244 7.77 2.91 20.73
N PRO A 245 7.61 2.54 19.45
CA PRO A 245 8.11 3.37 18.35
C PRO A 245 7.16 4.53 18.07
N SER A 246 7.62 5.57 17.36
CA SER A 246 6.77 6.68 16.91
C SER A 246 5.98 6.37 15.64
N VAL A 247 6.42 5.34 14.90
CA VAL A 247 5.82 4.90 13.64
C VAL A 247 5.90 3.38 13.55
N VAL A 248 4.83 2.77 13.06
CA VAL A 248 4.79 1.34 12.71
C VAL A 248 4.33 1.15 11.27
N ILE A 249 4.76 0.06 10.65
CA ILE A 249 4.22 -0.37 9.37
C ILE A 249 3.44 -1.65 9.61
N VAL A 250 2.20 -1.69 9.10
CA VAL A 250 1.29 -2.83 9.24
C VAL A 250 0.93 -3.38 7.87
N ALA A 251 0.81 -4.71 7.77
CA ALA A 251 0.21 -5.38 6.64
C ALA A 251 -1.12 -6.02 7.05
N LYS A 252 -2.15 -5.78 6.25
CA LYS A 252 -3.50 -6.32 6.42
C LYS A 252 -3.82 -7.23 5.24
N SER A 253 -4.59 -8.27 5.51
CA SER A 253 -5.09 -9.22 4.50
C SER A 253 -6.61 -9.34 4.61
N GLY A 254 -7.27 -9.80 3.54
CA GLY A 254 -8.72 -9.71 3.38
C GLY A 254 -9.18 -8.29 3.05
N GLY A 255 -8.24 -7.45 2.64
CA GLY A 255 -8.33 -6.03 2.34
C GLY A 255 -9.58 -5.73 1.57
N VAL A 256 -10.45 -4.94 2.17
CA VAL A 256 -11.72 -4.58 1.57
C VAL A 256 -12.40 -5.79 0.86
N GLN A 257 -12.36 -7.01 1.45
CA GLN A 257 -13.64 -7.67 1.56
C GLN A 257 -14.48 -6.58 2.17
N ALA A 258 -15.44 -6.05 1.40
CA ALA A 258 -16.27 -4.97 1.84
C ALA A 258 -16.65 -5.32 3.27
N LYS A 259 -15.99 -4.72 4.29
CA LYS A 259 -16.12 -5.16 5.69
C LYS A 259 -17.60 -5.24 5.86
N LYS A 260 -18.16 -6.45 6.00
CA LYS A 260 -19.61 -6.65 5.94
C LYS A 260 -20.20 -5.51 6.73
N CYS A 261 -21.01 -4.71 6.06
CA CYS A 261 -21.47 -3.45 6.63
C CYS A 261 -21.91 -3.74 8.05
N PRO A 262 -21.47 -2.93 9.03
CA PRO A 262 -21.73 -3.24 10.43
C PRO A 262 -23.15 -3.74 10.61
N ALA A 263 -23.36 -4.85 11.32
CA ALA A 263 -24.67 -5.51 11.38
C ALA A 263 -25.77 -4.55 11.88
N ASP A 264 -25.37 -3.54 12.65
CA ASP A 264 -26.20 -2.44 13.16
C ASP A 264 -26.52 -1.34 12.12
N CYS A 265 -26.03 -1.42 10.88
CA CYS A 265 -26.45 -0.53 9.81
C CYS A 265 -27.94 -0.71 9.45
N GLY A 266 -28.51 -1.90 9.68
CA GLY A 266 -29.88 -2.23 9.26
C GLY A 266 -30.04 -2.03 7.75
N ALA A 267 -31.05 -1.28 7.34
CA ALA A 267 -31.32 -0.95 5.93
C ALA A 267 -30.43 0.17 5.34
N ALA A 268 -29.53 0.77 6.14
CA ALA A 268 -28.72 1.89 5.68
C ALA A 268 -27.71 1.47 4.60
N LYS A 269 -27.55 2.32 3.57
CA LYS A 269 -26.50 2.14 2.55
C LYS A 269 -25.14 2.16 3.21
N CYS A 270 -24.26 1.29 2.75
CA CYS A 270 -22.92 1.17 3.28
C CYS A 270 -21.91 1.91 2.43
N ALA A 271 -21.02 2.61 3.13
CA ALA A 271 -19.99 3.47 2.58
C ALA A 271 -18.66 3.02 3.17
N GLN A 272 -17.70 2.64 2.34
CA GLN A 272 -16.40 2.19 2.84
C GLN A 272 -15.33 3.14 2.34
N PRO A 273 -14.86 4.08 3.15
CA PRO A 273 -13.80 4.99 2.72
C PRO A 273 -12.58 4.18 2.31
N ALA A 274 -11.92 4.55 1.21
CA ALA A 274 -10.63 4.02 0.79
C ALA A 274 -9.55 4.37 1.82
N TYR A 275 -9.74 5.49 2.54
CA TYR A 275 -8.93 5.82 3.69
C TYR A 275 -9.66 6.73 4.71
N PRO A 276 -9.68 6.35 6.01
CA PRO A 276 -9.34 5.03 6.54
C PRO A 276 -10.44 3.98 6.19
N PRO A 277 -10.09 2.69 6.00
CA PRO A 277 -11.02 1.64 5.56
C PRO A 277 -11.93 1.12 6.68
N VAL A 278 -12.64 2.04 7.34
CA VAL A 278 -13.65 1.73 8.35
C VAL A 278 -15.02 1.87 7.70
N ALA A 279 -15.74 0.77 7.52
CA ALA A 279 -17.09 0.78 6.98
C ALA A 279 -18.01 1.70 7.80
N GLN A 280 -18.80 2.51 7.09
CA GLN A 280 -19.70 3.51 7.62
C GLN A 280 -21.13 3.20 7.16
N CYS A 281 -22.09 3.48 8.03
CA CYS A 281 -23.52 3.41 7.69
C CYS A 281 -23.97 4.82 7.28
N VAL A 282 -24.31 5.03 6.01
CA VAL A 282 -24.76 6.34 5.51
C VAL A 282 -26.00 6.80 6.28
N GLY A 283 -26.01 8.05 6.74
CA GLY A 283 -27.10 8.61 7.54
C GLY A 283 -27.08 8.24 9.04
N ARG A 284 -26.05 7.54 9.52
CA ARG A 284 -25.84 7.23 10.94
C ARG A 284 -24.70 8.07 11.53
N PRO A 285 -24.55 8.09 12.87
CA PRO A 285 -23.40 8.72 13.50
C PRO A 285 -22.07 8.23 12.93
N CYS A 286 -21.15 9.16 12.72
CA CYS A 286 -19.81 8.86 12.21
C CYS A 286 -19.05 7.96 13.18
N ARG A 287 -18.40 6.93 12.65
CA ARG A 287 -17.48 6.11 13.42
C ARG A 287 -16.09 6.72 13.41
N SER A 288 -15.29 6.38 14.41
CA SER A 288 -13.91 6.83 14.55
C SER A 288 -13.12 6.63 13.25
N GLY A 289 -12.42 7.68 12.82
CA GLY A 289 -11.58 7.68 11.61
C GLY A 289 -12.21 8.38 10.40
N LEU A 290 -13.53 8.58 10.35
CA LEU A 290 -14.14 9.36 9.26
C LEU A 290 -14.11 10.86 9.60
N GLY A 291 -13.29 11.63 8.87
CA GLY A 291 -13.18 13.08 9.01
C GLY A 291 -14.19 13.89 8.20
N ALA A 292 -14.13 15.22 8.31
CA ALA A 292 -14.98 16.15 7.56
C ALA A 292 -14.63 16.27 6.07
N ALA A 293 -13.40 15.89 5.70
CA ALA A 293 -12.99 15.82 4.31
C ALA A 293 -13.73 14.68 3.59
N TRP A 294 -14.11 14.93 2.34
CA TRP A 294 -14.52 13.85 1.45
C TRP A 294 -13.38 12.87 1.28
N THR A 295 -13.66 11.58 1.17
CA THR A 295 -12.70 10.55 0.77
C THR A 295 -13.43 9.58 -0.12
N CYS A 296 -12.76 9.05 -1.14
CA CYS A 296 -13.40 8.08 -2.02
C CYS A 296 -13.76 6.83 -1.26
N ASP A 297 -14.84 6.18 -1.65
CA ASP A 297 -15.10 4.85 -1.17
C ASP A 297 -14.23 3.83 -1.93
N VAL A 298 -14.16 2.62 -1.40
CA VAL A 298 -13.34 1.53 -1.95
C VAL A 298 -13.81 1.05 -3.32
N THR A 299 -15.07 1.33 -3.67
CA THR A 299 -15.61 1.04 -5.00
C THR A 299 -15.24 2.13 -6.01
N MET A 300 -14.74 3.27 -5.54
CA MET A 300 -14.48 4.48 -6.33
C MET A 300 -15.73 4.97 -7.06
N THR A 301 -16.93 4.63 -6.62
CA THR A 301 -18.19 5.09 -7.27
C THR A 301 -18.90 6.17 -6.46
N GLN A 302 -18.40 6.45 -5.26
CA GLN A 302 -18.95 7.45 -4.37
C GLN A 302 -17.84 8.01 -3.48
N ARG A 303 -18.09 9.17 -2.89
CA ARG A 303 -17.26 9.75 -1.83
C ARG A 303 -18.04 9.79 -0.54
N VAL A 304 -17.33 9.75 0.58
CA VAL A 304 -17.88 9.64 1.93
C VAL A 304 -17.18 10.63 2.86
N ARG A 305 -17.90 11.23 3.80
CA ARG A 305 -17.36 12.13 4.84
C ARG A 305 -18.22 12.11 6.10
N CYS A 306 -17.68 12.64 7.18
CA CYS A 306 -18.46 12.98 8.36
C CYS A 306 -18.94 14.43 8.27
N ALA A 307 -20.25 14.65 8.14
CA ALA A 307 -20.84 15.98 8.13
C ALA A 307 -21.74 16.14 9.34
N ASN A 308 -21.42 17.08 10.23
CA ASN A 308 -22.20 17.35 11.45
C ASN A 308 -22.44 16.09 12.31
N GLY A 309 -21.40 15.24 12.44
CA GLY A 309 -21.49 13.99 13.19
C GLY A 309 -22.24 12.86 12.49
N ILE A 310 -22.73 13.05 11.26
CA ILE A 310 -23.44 12.05 10.46
C ILE A 310 -22.64 11.67 9.21
N VAL A 311 -22.65 10.38 8.87
CA VAL A 311 -22.01 9.87 7.64
C VAL A 311 -22.79 10.38 6.43
N ALA A 312 -22.16 11.26 5.66
CA ALA A 312 -22.62 11.69 4.35
C ALA A 312 -21.92 10.89 3.25
N ALA A 313 -22.68 10.45 2.25
CA ALA A 313 -22.14 9.85 1.04
C ALA A 313 -22.71 10.57 -0.18
N GLN A 314 -21.89 10.72 -1.20
CA GLN A 314 -22.30 11.25 -2.49
C GLN A 314 -21.85 10.29 -3.57
N SER A 315 -22.82 9.72 -4.30
CA SER A 315 -22.53 9.00 -5.53
C SER A 315 -21.85 9.93 -6.52
N CYS A 316 -20.74 9.48 -7.07
CA CYS A 316 -20.13 10.14 -8.21
C CYS A 316 -20.87 9.65 -9.46
N ALA A 317 -21.23 10.56 -10.36
CA ALA A 317 -21.86 10.19 -11.63
C ALA A 317 -20.97 9.23 -12.44
N VAL A 318 -19.65 9.32 -12.21
CA VAL A 318 -18.68 8.42 -12.79
C VAL A 318 -17.83 7.80 -11.71
N SER A 319 -16.72 8.41 -11.32
CA SER A 319 -15.77 7.85 -10.37
C SER A 319 -15.44 8.87 -9.31
N CYS A 320 -15.11 8.39 -8.12
CA CYS A 320 -14.40 9.18 -7.14
C CYS A 320 -12.89 9.03 -7.37
N MET A 321 -12.16 10.14 -7.30
CA MET A 321 -10.69 10.12 -7.29
C MET A 321 -10.14 10.86 -6.07
N PRO A 322 -9.07 10.34 -5.43
CA PRO A 322 -8.35 11.10 -4.43
C PRO A 322 -7.75 12.37 -5.06
N ASP A 323 -7.97 13.52 -4.45
CA ASP A 323 -7.33 14.79 -4.78
C ASP A 323 -5.97 14.93 -4.08
N ARG A 324 -5.28 16.04 -4.37
CA ARG A 324 -3.93 16.31 -3.84
C ARG A 324 -3.87 16.47 -2.32
N SER A 325 -5.01 16.75 -1.67
CA SER A 325 -5.16 16.83 -0.21
C SER A 325 -5.60 15.51 0.43
N GLY A 326 -5.74 14.43 -0.36
CA GLY A 326 -6.33 13.17 0.09
C GLY A 326 -7.87 13.17 0.11
N GLY A 327 -8.48 14.24 -0.43
CA GLY A 327 -9.92 14.42 -0.51
C GLY A 327 -10.56 13.61 -1.64
N GLY A 328 -11.80 13.15 -1.51
CA GLY A 328 -12.54 12.46 -2.56
C GLY A 328 -13.22 13.45 -3.50
N ASP A 329 -12.80 13.50 -4.76
CA ASP A 329 -13.36 14.37 -5.79
C ASP A 329 -14.14 13.55 -6.82
N CYS A 330 -15.41 13.92 -7.03
CA CYS A 330 -16.28 13.31 -8.04
C CYS A 330 -16.21 14.03 -9.40
N THR A 331 -15.42 15.10 -9.54
CA THR A 331 -15.46 16.02 -10.69
C THR A 331 -14.21 15.97 -11.57
N LYS A 332 -13.25 15.06 -11.33
CA LYS A 332 -11.97 15.03 -12.06
C LYS A 332 -11.80 13.80 -12.93
N CYS A 333 -11.30 14.03 -14.14
CA CYS A 333 -10.74 13.00 -15.01
C CYS A 333 -9.32 12.63 -14.55
N PRO A 334 -8.84 11.38 -14.71
CA PRO A 334 -7.55 10.96 -14.17
C PRO A 334 -6.34 11.75 -14.69
N SER A 335 -6.43 12.28 -15.91
CA SER A 335 -5.36 13.04 -16.57
C SER A 335 -5.90 14.23 -17.36
N GLY A 336 -7.03 14.80 -16.95
CA GLY A 336 -7.72 15.88 -17.68
C GLY A 336 -8.66 15.36 -18.78
N ASN A 337 -9.11 16.24 -19.67
CA ASN A 337 -10.03 15.86 -20.74
C ASN A 337 -9.37 14.85 -21.69
N GLY A 338 -10.07 13.78 -22.06
CA GLY A 338 -9.48 12.71 -22.86
C GLY A 338 -10.33 11.45 -22.94
N LEU A 339 -9.82 10.41 -23.59
CA LEU A 339 -10.45 9.09 -23.68
C LEU A 339 -9.84 8.13 -22.66
N TYR A 340 -10.70 7.36 -22.01
CA TYR A 340 -10.34 6.49 -20.90
C TYR A 340 -11.07 5.15 -20.99
N CYS A 341 -10.38 4.07 -20.64
CA CYS A 341 -10.94 2.75 -20.52
C CYS A 341 -11.68 2.56 -19.19
N GLY A 342 -12.94 2.13 -19.27
CA GLY A 342 -13.77 1.82 -18.11
C GLY A 342 -13.21 0.69 -17.24
N GLY A 343 -13.52 0.72 -15.94
CA GLY A 343 -13.21 -0.35 -14.99
C GLY A 343 -11.76 -0.38 -14.52
N THR A 344 -11.00 0.70 -14.77
CA THR A 344 -9.59 0.84 -14.36
C THR A 344 -9.38 2.08 -13.48
N VAL A 345 -9.02 3.21 -14.09
CA VAL A 345 -8.82 4.53 -13.47
C VAL A 345 -10.09 5.38 -13.48
N ILE A 346 -11.07 5.02 -14.30
CA ILE A 346 -12.43 5.55 -14.27
C ILE A 346 -13.42 4.41 -14.04
N SER A 347 -14.59 4.73 -13.50
CA SER A 347 -15.68 3.77 -13.43
C SER A 347 -16.27 3.49 -14.82
N GLY A 348 -17.07 2.43 -14.92
CA GLY A 348 -17.65 1.96 -16.19
C GLY A 348 -17.23 0.54 -16.53
N ASN A 349 -17.73 0.04 -17.66
CA ASN A 349 -17.52 -1.34 -18.07
C ASN A 349 -16.08 -1.56 -18.56
N LYS A 350 -15.43 -2.61 -18.05
CA LYS A 350 -14.12 -3.07 -18.52
C LYS A 350 -14.26 -3.49 -19.98
N GLY A 351 -13.60 -2.77 -20.90
CA GLY A 351 -13.77 -2.94 -22.35
C GLY A 351 -14.69 -1.90 -23.01
N THR A 352 -15.03 -0.81 -22.32
CA THR A 352 -15.73 0.33 -22.92
C THR A 352 -14.83 1.57 -22.88
N LEU A 353 -14.77 2.30 -23.98
CA LEU A 353 -14.05 3.55 -24.09
C LEU A 353 -15.00 4.71 -23.77
N TYR A 354 -14.56 5.58 -22.87
CA TYR A 354 -15.31 6.74 -22.42
C TYR A 354 -14.55 8.02 -22.73
N ARG A 355 -15.27 9.11 -23.04
CA ARG A 355 -14.71 10.45 -23.19
C ARG A 355 -14.98 11.25 -21.93
N CYS A 356 -13.93 11.69 -21.25
CA CYS A 356 -14.02 12.66 -20.16
C CYS A 356 -13.87 14.08 -20.70
N ALA A 357 -14.85 14.93 -20.46
CA ALA A 357 -14.81 16.36 -20.76
C ALA A 357 -15.32 17.15 -19.56
N ASN A 358 -14.46 17.99 -18.97
CA ASN A 358 -14.75 18.81 -17.79
C ASN A 358 -15.27 17.96 -16.61
N GLY A 359 -14.69 16.77 -16.42
CA GLY A 359 -15.12 15.82 -15.39
C GLY A 359 -16.31 14.94 -15.77
N LEU A 360 -16.97 15.18 -16.90
CA LEU A 360 -18.10 14.39 -17.39
C LEU A 360 -17.62 13.28 -18.32
N LEU A 361 -17.84 12.02 -17.94
CA LEU A 361 -17.58 10.87 -18.82
C LEU A 361 -18.83 10.49 -19.61
N THR A 362 -18.65 10.35 -20.91
CA THR A 362 -19.66 9.86 -21.85
C THR A 362 -19.15 8.58 -22.50
N GLU A 363 -19.99 7.55 -22.57
CA GLU A 363 -19.64 6.33 -23.31
C GLU A 363 -19.43 6.70 -24.78
N VAL A 364 -18.25 6.40 -25.31
CA VAL A 364 -17.92 6.62 -26.72
C VAL A 364 -18.29 5.38 -27.51
N ARG A 365 -17.81 4.21 -27.05
CA ARG A 365 -18.12 2.91 -27.64
C ARG A 365 -17.65 1.76 -26.74
N ARG A 366 -18.31 0.61 -26.89
CA ARG A 366 -17.78 -0.67 -26.40
C ARG A 366 -16.72 -1.18 -27.36
N CYS A 367 -15.61 -1.65 -26.83
CA CYS A 367 -14.49 -2.16 -27.60
C CYS A 367 -14.64 -3.68 -27.84
N ALA A 368 -14.61 -4.11 -29.09
CA ALA A 368 -14.88 -5.49 -29.47
C ALA A 368 -13.81 -6.47 -28.94
N LYS A 369 -12.53 -6.08 -28.94
CA LYS A 369 -11.42 -6.91 -28.44
C LYS A 369 -10.89 -6.48 -27.08
N GLY A 370 -11.36 -5.35 -26.58
CA GLY A 370 -10.90 -4.77 -25.32
C GLY A 370 -10.48 -3.32 -25.48
N CYS A 371 -10.38 -2.63 -24.35
CA CYS A 371 -9.94 -1.25 -24.30
C CYS A 371 -8.48 -1.22 -23.84
N VAL A 372 -7.63 -0.56 -24.63
CA VAL A 372 -6.18 -0.41 -24.39
C VAL A 372 -5.89 0.91 -23.71
N ARG A 373 -5.21 0.80 -22.57
CA ARG A 373 -4.78 1.94 -21.78
C ARG A 373 -3.48 2.52 -22.32
N MET A 374 -3.43 3.83 -22.50
CA MET A 374 -2.25 4.57 -22.91
C MET A 374 -1.60 5.31 -21.73
N PRO A 375 -0.32 5.74 -21.86
CA PRO A 375 0.33 6.58 -20.86
C PRO A 375 -0.43 7.89 -20.59
N ALA A 376 -0.22 8.49 -19.41
CA ALA A 376 -0.88 9.74 -19.03
C ALA A 376 -0.61 10.85 -20.06
N GLY A 377 -1.67 11.59 -20.43
CA GLY A 377 -1.63 12.59 -21.51
C GLY A 377 -1.91 12.04 -22.91
N THR A 378 -2.06 10.71 -23.06
CA THR A 378 -2.47 10.07 -24.31
C THR A 378 -3.84 9.40 -24.13
N ASN A 379 -4.70 9.51 -25.15
CA ASN A 379 -6.04 8.91 -25.12
C ASN A 379 -5.97 7.38 -25.17
N ASP A 380 -6.75 6.73 -24.30
CA ASP A 380 -7.04 5.30 -24.41
C ASP A 380 -7.78 5.01 -25.74
N HIS A 381 -7.72 3.77 -26.21
CA HIS A 381 -8.37 3.37 -27.46
C HIS A 381 -8.95 1.95 -27.40
N CYS A 382 -9.74 1.58 -28.40
CA CYS A 382 -10.23 0.21 -28.55
C CYS A 382 -9.31 -0.56 -29.48
N GLU A 383 -9.09 -1.84 -29.16
CA GLU A 383 -8.46 -2.84 -30.03
C GLU A 383 -9.44 -3.52 -31.00
#